data_AF-A0AAX2AJ96-F1
#
_entry.id   AF-A0AAX2AJ96-F1
#
_cell.length_a   1.000
_cell.length_b   1.000
_cell.length_c   1.000
_cell.angle_alpha   90.00
_cell.angle_beta   90.00
_cell.angle_gamma   90.00
#
_symmetry.space_group_name_H-M   'P 1'
#
loop_
_entity.id
_entity.type
_entity.pdbx_description
1 polymer ?
#
loop_
_entity_poly.entity_id
_entity_poly.type
_entity_poly.pdbx_seq_one_letter_code
_entity_poly.pdbx_strand_id
1 'polypeptide(L)'
;MRKSFKIVLISSIFVILSGCTTQATLPQKPPIEEKPIQEKTIIKIVKIPVEVPKEKDAKIIIGEAEYVYIPSSKIKLKARIDTGATTTSIHALDIKEFERDGQKWVKFKLVDENKQEIQRALPIQRVTTIKRHAAKSLKRYVVQLRLNLGESSQLVDVTLANRSDFTYPLLIGRNFLNGIFVVDVSKKYIIKTKEI
;
A
#
# COMPACT_ATOMS: atom_id res chain seq x y z
N MET A 1 2.91 -105.70 36.79
CA MET A 1 3.55 -106.49 35.72
C MET A 1 3.98 -105.58 34.60
N ARG A 2 5.26 -105.66 34.23
CA ARG A 2 5.83 -105.54 32.87
C ARG A 2 5.28 -104.49 31.87
N LYS A 3 6.25 -103.69 31.40
CA LYS A 3 6.52 -103.33 29.99
C LYS A 3 5.52 -102.42 29.26
N SER A 4 6.00 -101.25 28.86
CA SER A 4 6.20 -100.85 27.45
C SER A 4 6.78 -99.44 27.42
N PHE A 5 8.04 -99.30 27.01
CA PHE A 5 8.53 -99.00 25.66
C PHE A 5 8.75 -97.50 25.45
N LYS A 6 10.03 -97.19 25.21
CA LYS A 6 10.67 -95.88 25.01
C LYS A 6 10.03 -95.11 23.86
N ILE A 7 10.21 -93.78 23.82
CA ILE A 7 10.80 -93.06 22.66
C ILE A 7 11.04 -91.57 22.96
N VAL A 8 12.33 -91.22 22.88
CA VAL A 8 12.99 -90.02 22.33
C VAL A 8 12.61 -88.61 22.84
N LEU A 9 13.56 -88.02 23.57
CA LEU A 9 13.77 -86.57 23.77
C LEU A 9 14.10 -85.89 22.43
N ILE A 10 13.45 -84.75 22.12
CA ILE A 10 14.08 -83.63 21.39
C ILE A 10 13.61 -82.31 22.02
N SER A 11 14.60 -81.42 22.20
CA SER A 11 14.65 -80.17 22.95
C SER A 11 13.60 -79.11 22.54
N SER A 12 13.03 -78.48 23.58
CA SER A 12 12.04 -77.41 23.53
C SER A 12 12.67 -76.06 23.15
N ILE A 13 12.15 -75.41 22.11
CA ILE A 13 12.28 -73.96 21.92
C ILE A 13 10.88 -73.36 21.76
N PHE A 14 10.59 -72.44 22.69
CA PHE A 14 9.33 -71.74 22.88
C PHE A 14 9.13 -70.71 21.76
N VAL A 15 8.08 -70.88 20.96
CA VAL A 15 7.61 -69.89 19.98
C VAL A 15 6.56 -69.03 20.67
N ILE A 16 6.81 -67.72 20.78
CA ILE A 16 5.84 -66.75 21.29
C ILE A 16 5.30 -65.95 20.11
N LEU A 17 4.01 -66.12 19.85
CA LEU A 17 3.16 -65.25 19.02
C LEU A 17 3.21 -63.80 19.52
N SER A 18 3.18 -62.81 18.61
CA SER A 18 2.18 -61.73 18.62
C SER A 18 2.42 -60.66 17.54
N GLY A 19 1.34 -60.35 16.81
CA GLY A 19 0.98 -58.97 16.50
C GLY A 19 1.68 -58.29 15.32
N CYS A 20 1.12 -58.47 14.12
CA CYS A 20 1.40 -57.63 12.95
C CYS A 20 0.78 -56.24 13.17
N THR A 21 1.61 -55.20 13.27
CA THR A 21 1.21 -53.79 13.14
C THR A 21 1.96 -53.21 11.95
N THR A 22 1.21 -52.89 10.89
CA THR A 22 1.72 -52.27 9.67
C THR A 22 1.94 -50.77 9.92
N GLN A 23 3.18 -50.30 9.82
CA GLN A 23 3.51 -48.89 9.59
C GLN A 23 4.12 -48.76 8.19
N ALA A 24 3.52 -47.91 7.36
CA ALA A 24 4.00 -47.56 6.04
C ALA A 24 5.11 -46.51 6.15
N THR A 25 6.33 -46.87 5.75
CA THR A 25 7.50 -45.98 5.67
C THR A 25 7.54 -45.31 4.29
N LEU A 26 7.69 -43.98 4.26
CA LEU A 26 7.87 -43.19 3.04
C LEU A 26 9.19 -43.56 2.32
N PRO A 27 9.21 -43.56 0.98
CA PRO A 27 10.37 -44.00 0.19
C PRO A 27 11.54 -43.01 0.30
N GLN A 28 12.74 -43.55 0.60
CA GLN A 28 13.99 -42.81 0.63
C GLN A 28 14.50 -42.54 -0.79
N LYS A 29 14.89 -41.30 -1.08
CA LYS A 29 15.44 -40.86 -2.37
C LYS A 29 16.83 -41.46 -2.58
N PRO A 30 17.18 -41.98 -3.78
CA PRO A 30 18.46 -42.63 -4.03
C PRO A 30 19.65 -41.65 -3.99
N PRO A 31 20.87 -42.14 -3.69
CA PRO A 31 22.08 -41.32 -3.63
C PRO A 31 22.44 -40.70 -4.99
N ILE A 32 22.81 -39.43 -4.99
CA ILE A 32 23.28 -38.71 -6.18
C ILE A 32 24.79 -38.93 -6.28
N GLU A 33 25.24 -39.50 -7.39
CA GLU A 33 26.65 -39.71 -7.72
C GLU A 33 27.26 -38.40 -8.25
N GLU A 34 28.21 -37.81 -7.52
CA GLU A 34 28.87 -36.56 -7.90
C GLU A 34 29.99 -36.81 -8.92
N LYS A 35 29.81 -36.32 -10.15
CA LYS A 35 30.87 -36.27 -11.17
C LYS A 35 31.78 -35.06 -10.93
N PRO A 36 33.10 -35.17 -11.19
CA PRO A 36 34.06 -34.09 -10.91
C PRO A 36 33.80 -32.88 -11.80
N ILE A 37 33.62 -31.72 -11.17
CA ILE A 37 33.46 -30.42 -11.81
C ILE A 37 34.84 -29.91 -12.19
N GLN A 38 35.11 -29.81 -13.50
CA GLN A 38 36.32 -29.18 -14.01
C GLN A 38 36.17 -27.66 -13.96
N GLU A 39 37.04 -27.03 -13.17
CA GLU A 39 37.17 -25.60 -12.99
C GLU A 39 37.85 -24.95 -14.20
N LYS A 40 37.14 -24.05 -14.89
CA LYS A 40 37.65 -22.81 -15.53
C LYS A 40 36.56 -22.16 -16.37
N THR A 41 35.87 -21.19 -15.79
CA THR A 41 35.39 -20.04 -16.54
C THR A 41 35.58 -18.83 -15.64
N ILE A 42 36.64 -18.06 -15.93
CA ILE A 42 36.84 -16.74 -15.35
C ILE A 42 35.64 -15.92 -15.82
N ILE A 43 34.66 -15.70 -14.94
CA ILE A 43 33.64 -14.69 -15.16
C ILE A 43 34.40 -13.36 -15.10
N LYS A 44 34.76 -12.83 -16.28
CA LYS A 44 35.09 -11.42 -16.40
C LYS A 44 33.87 -10.68 -15.88
N ILE A 45 33.99 -10.09 -14.68
CA ILE A 45 33.04 -9.11 -14.19
C ILE A 45 33.10 -7.97 -15.20
N VAL A 46 32.22 -8.02 -16.19
CA VAL A 46 31.94 -6.87 -17.05
C VAL A 46 31.36 -5.84 -16.10
N LYS A 47 32.18 -4.89 -15.66
CA LYS A 47 31.69 -3.62 -15.15
C LYS A 47 30.88 -3.02 -16.29
N ILE A 48 29.58 -3.29 -16.32
CA ILE A 48 28.65 -2.49 -17.10
C ILE A 48 28.76 -1.11 -16.43
N PRO A 49 29.26 -0.08 -17.11
CA PRO A 49 29.06 1.27 -16.63
C PRO A 49 27.56 1.48 -16.71
N VAL A 50 26.85 1.25 -15.60
CA VAL A 50 25.53 1.82 -15.43
C VAL A 50 25.81 3.31 -15.36
N GLU A 51 25.66 3.99 -16.49
CA GLU A 51 25.60 5.43 -16.55
C GLU A 51 24.40 5.84 -15.69
N VAL A 52 24.65 6.07 -14.40
CA VAL A 52 23.68 6.69 -13.51
C VAL A 52 23.38 8.04 -14.15
N PRO A 53 22.13 8.30 -14.59
CA PRO A 53 21.81 9.56 -15.22
C PRO A 53 22.23 10.69 -14.28
N LYS A 54 23.00 11.65 -14.81
CA LYS A 54 23.43 12.85 -14.10
C LYS A 54 22.27 13.42 -13.30
N GLU A 55 22.47 13.53 -11.99
CA GLU A 55 21.56 14.10 -11.01
C GLU A 55 21.21 15.55 -11.41
N LYS A 56 20.11 15.70 -12.14
CA LYS A 56 19.36 16.94 -12.26
C LYS A 56 17.99 16.65 -11.67
N ASP A 57 17.74 17.30 -10.53
CA ASP A 57 16.52 17.28 -9.72
C ASP A 57 16.46 16.14 -8.69
N ALA A 58 17.20 16.31 -7.59
CA ALA A 58 16.99 15.51 -6.38
C ALA A 58 15.53 15.67 -5.91
N LYS A 59 14.76 14.58 -5.98
CA LYS A 59 13.36 14.56 -5.53
C LYS A 59 13.28 14.67 -4.02
N ILE A 60 12.22 15.32 -3.53
CA ILE A 60 11.98 15.49 -2.10
C ILE A 60 11.43 14.18 -1.51
N ILE A 61 12.11 13.65 -0.50
CA ILE A 61 11.62 12.46 0.23
C ILE A 61 10.57 12.89 1.25
N ILE A 62 9.41 12.26 1.22
CA ILE A 62 8.28 12.51 2.14
C ILE A 62 7.81 11.19 2.77
N GLY A 63 7.15 11.27 3.92
CA GLY A 63 6.57 10.12 4.60
C GLY A 63 5.28 9.62 3.95
N GLU A 64 4.74 8.52 4.48
CA GLU A 64 3.44 7.98 4.07
C GLU A 64 2.25 8.89 4.49
N ALA A 65 2.49 9.74 5.49
CA ALA A 65 1.57 10.76 5.96
C ALA A 65 2.33 12.06 6.21
N GLU A 66 1.73 13.18 5.83
CA GLU A 66 2.32 14.51 5.99
C GLU A 66 1.26 15.55 6.38
N TYR A 67 1.72 16.70 6.86
CA TYR A 67 0.87 17.87 6.99
C TYR A 67 0.85 18.63 5.67
N VAL A 68 -0.33 19.11 5.27
CA VAL A 68 -0.51 19.93 4.07
C VAL A 68 -1.27 21.19 4.44
N TYR A 69 -0.76 22.33 3.99
CA TYR A 69 -1.38 23.62 4.23
C TYR A 69 -2.19 24.08 3.01
N ILE A 70 -3.34 24.70 3.26
CA ILE A 70 -4.23 25.26 2.24
C ILE A 70 -4.29 26.77 2.45
N PRO A 71 -3.48 27.56 1.72
CA PRO A 71 -3.35 29.01 1.97
C PRO A 71 -4.67 29.77 1.87
N SER A 72 -5.50 29.43 0.88
CA SER A 72 -6.80 30.08 0.67
C SER A 72 -7.73 29.91 1.87
N SER A 73 -7.52 28.88 2.70
CA SER A 73 -8.33 28.55 3.86
C SER A 73 -7.63 28.76 5.19
N LYS A 74 -6.32 29.01 5.18
CA LYS A 74 -5.46 29.10 6.36
C LYS A 74 -5.59 27.89 7.29
N ILE A 75 -5.76 26.70 6.71
CA ILE A 75 -5.88 25.44 7.45
C ILE A 75 -4.72 24.50 7.11
N LYS A 76 -4.31 23.73 8.12
CA LYS A 76 -3.35 22.64 8.00
C LYS A 76 -4.08 21.32 8.26
N LEU A 77 -3.91 20.36 7.37
CA LEU A 77 -4.60 19.07 7.43
C LEU A 77 -3.59 17.93 7.41
N LYS A 78 -3.87 16.88 8.17
CA LYS A 78 -3.19 15.59 8.00
C LYS A 78 -3.59 14.98 6.67
N ALA A 79 -2.60 14.54 5.92
CA ALA A 79 -2.79 13.99 4.60
C ALA A 79 -2.17 12.60 4.49
N ARG A 80 -2.92 11.66 3.90
CA ARG A 80 -2.35 10.39 3.43
C ARG A 80 -1.71 10.61 2.07
N ILE A 81 -0.44 10.20 1.94
CA ILE A 81 0.24 10.17 0.64
C ILE A 81 -0.11 8.85 -0.06
N ASP A 82 -0.85 8.92 -1.16
CA ASP A 82 -1.38 7.75 -1.85
C ASP A 82 -0.91 7.73 -3.32
N THR A 83 0.12 6.92 -3.58
CA THR A 83 0.68 6.74 -4.93
C THR A 83 -0.28 5.97 -5.86
N GLY A 84 -1.28 5.26 -5.31
CA GLY A 84 -2.32 4.57 -6.06
C GLY A 84 -3.40 5.50 -6.59
N ALA A 85 -3.64 6.64 -5.94
CA ALA A 85 -4.63 7.61 -6.35
C ALA A 85 -4.14 8.53 -7.49
N THR A 86 -4.94 8.66 -8.55
CA THR A 86 -4.65 9.61 -9.64
C THR A 86 -4.85 11.06 -9.20
N THR A 87 -5.91 11.33 -8.43
CA THR A 87 -6.34 12.69 -8.07
C THR A 87 -6.45 12.84 -6.56
N THR A 88 -5.93 13.94 -6.05
CA THR A 88 -6.09 14.40 -4.67
C THR A 88 -7.57 14.55 -4.28
N SER A 89 -7.92 14.20 -3.06
CA SER A 89 -9.29 14.34 -2.53
C SER A 89 -9.30 14.91 -1.11
N ILE A 90 -10.26 15.78 -0.83
CA ILE A 90 -10.38 16.47 0.46
C ILE A 90 -11.75 16.23 1.08
N HIS A 91 -11.76 16.10 2.40
CA HIS A 91 -12.95 16.09 3.23
C HIS A 91 -13.67 17.44 3.09
N ALA A 92 -14.93 17.40 2.68
CA ALA A 92 -15.77 18.58 2.58
C ALA A 92 -17.21 18.26 3.01
N LEU A 93 -17.81 19.21 3.73
CA LEU A 93 -19.19 19.18 4.19
C LEU A 93 -20.05 20.18 3.40
N ASP A 94 -21.36 20.03 3.50
CA ASP A 94 -22.35 20.94 2.91
C ASP A 94 -22.10 21.29 1.43
N ILE A 95 -21.71 20.29 0.64
CA ILE A 95 -21.36 20.46 -0.78
C ILE A 95 -22.63 20.73 -1.58
N LYS A 96 -22.79 21.95 -2.09
CA LYS A 96 -23.96 22.42 -2.85
C LYS A 96 -23.52 23.14 -4.11
N GLU A 97 -24.00 22.69 -5.26
CA GLU A 97 -23.81 23.39 -6.52
C GLU A 97 -24.72 24.63 -6.60
N PHE A 98 -24.25 25.68 -7.27
CA PHE A 98 -25.03 26.87 -7.57
C PHE A 98 -24.49 27.52 -8.84
N GLU A 99 -25.25 28.44 -9.42
CA GLU A 99 -24.84 29.24 -10.57
C GLU A 99 -24.49 30.67 -10.14
N ARG A 100 -23.43 31.22 -10.72
CA ARG A 100 -23.01 32.61 -10.56
C ARG A 100 -22.49 33.11 -11.89
N ASP A 101 -23.07 34.18 -12.41
CA ASP A 101 -22.68 34.83 -13.66
C ASP A 101 -22.63 33.85 -14.85
N GLY A 102 -23.60 32.93 -14.94
CA GLY A 102 -23.66 31.90 -15.98
C GLY A 102 -22.65 30.75 -15.83
N GLN A 103 -21.84 30.74 -14.77
CA GLN A 103 -20.86 29.69 -14.48
C GLN A 103 -21.33 28.80 -13.33
N LYS A 104 -20.99 27.50 -13.40
CA LYS A 104 -21.26 26.53 -12.32
C LYS A 104 -20.21 26.62 -11.21
N TRP A 105 -20.67 26.79 -9.99
CA TRP A 105 -19.87 26.87 -8.78
C TRP A 105 -20.31 25.81 -7.77
N VAL A 106 -19.44 25.52 -6.81
CA VAL A 106 -19.76 24.67 -5.67
C VAL A 106 -19.39 25.40 -4.38
N LYS A 107 -20.35 25.47 -3.46
CA LYS A 107 -20.17 25.92 -2.08
C LYS A 107 -19.97 24.69 -1.20
N PHE A 108 -19.00 24.76 -0.30
CA PHE A 108 -18.66 23.66 0.61
C PHE A 108 -17.98 24.21 1.86
N LYS A 109 -17.82 23.35 2.87
CA LYS A 109 -17.08 23.65 4.10
C LYS A 109 -15.90 22.71 4.26
N LEU A 110 -14.74 23.25 4.59
CA LEU A 110 -13.59 22.50 5.05
C LEU A 110 -13.56 22.50 6.59
N VAL A 111 -13.03 21.45 7.18
CA VAL A 111 -12.94 21.30 8.63
C VAL A 111 -11.46 21.22 9.02
N ASP A 112 -11.02 22.07 9.93
CA ASP A 112 -9.65 22.04 10.45
C ASP A 112 -9.48 21.03 11.61
N GLU A 113 -8.27 20.95 12.17
CA GLU A 113 -8.00 20.03 13.30
C GLU A 113 -8.77 20.41 14.59
N ASN A 114 -9.16 21.68 14.73
CA ASN A 114 -9.95 22.20 15.85
C ASN A 114 -11.46 22.08 15.63
N LYS A 115 -11.89 21.39 14.56
CA LYS A 115 -13.29 21.24 14.14
C LYS A 115 -13.96 22.57 13.76
N GLN A 116 -13.19 23.60 13.44
CA GLN A 116 -13.73 24.83 12.86
C GLN A 116 -14.12 24.59 11.41
N GLU A 117 -15.29 25.10 11.02
CA GLU A 117 -15.81 25.00 9.67
C GLU A 117 -15.46 26.26 8.86
N ILE A 118 -14.71 26.09 7.78
CA ILE A 118 -14.32 27.17 6.86
C ILE A 118 -15.12 27.03 5.58
N GLN A 119 -16.05 27.96 5.35
CA GLN A 119 -16.86 27.99 4.13
C GLN A 119 -16.05 28.49 2.92
N ARG A 120 -16.16 27.80 1.79
CA ARG A 120 -15.57 28.19 0.50
C ARG A 120 -16.58 28.03 -0.63
N ALA A 121 -16.37 28.80 -1.69
CA ALA A 121 -17.08 28.67 -2.95
C ALA A 121 -16.08 28.80 -4.09
N LEU A 122 -16.04 27.81 -4.99
CA LEU A 122 -15.11 27.79 -6.11
C LEU A 122 -15.82 27.35 -7.39
N PRO A 123 -15.33 27.77 -8.57
CA PRO A 123 -15.80 27.25 -9.85
C PRO A 123 -15.61 25.73 -9.94
N ILE A 124 -16.60 25.03 -10.49
CA ILE A 124 -16.50 23.59 -10.75
C ILE A 124 -15.64 23.39 -11.99
N GLN A 125 -14.52 22.68 -11.85
CA GLN A 125 -13.65 22.31 -12.97
C GLN A 125 -14.24 21.15 -13.78
N ARG A 126 -14.76 20.13 -13.06
CA ARG A 126 -15.46 18.99 -13.64
C ARG A 126 -16.28 18.25 -12.60
N VAL A 127 -17.18 17.40 -13.06
CA VAL A 127 -17.94 16.47 -12.22
C VAL A 127 -17.50 15.06 -12.54
N THR A 128 -17.09 14.30 -11.52
CA THR A 128 -16.73 12.88 -11.67
C THR A 128 -17.81 12.00 -11.09
N THR A 129 -18.11 10.90 -11.79
CA THR A 129 -19.11 9.93 -11.38
C THR A 129 -18.41 8.70 -10.83
N ILE A 130 -18.59 8.44 -9.53
CA ILE A 130 -18.06 7.26 -8.87
C ILE A 130 -19.11 6.15 -8.97
N LYS A 131 -18.81 5.13 -9.79
CA LYS A 131 -19.64 3.93 -9.87
C LYS A 131 -19.53 3.18 -8.54
N ARG A 132 -20.67 2.78 -7.98
CA ARG A 132 -20.75 1.95 -6.78
C ARG A 132 -21.45 0.65 -7.14
N HIS A 133 -20.88 -0.48 -6.74
CA HIS A 133 -21.56 -1.76 -6.87
C HIS A 133 -22.77 -1.75 -5.94
N ALA A 134 -23.95 -2.10 -6.46
CA ALA A 134 -25.24 -2.13 -5.74
C ALA A 134 -25.79 -0.79 -5.21
N ALA A 135 -25.21 0.37 -5.54
CA ALA A 135 -25.73 1.68 -5.14
C ALA A 135 -25.70 2.70 -6.27
N LYS A 136 -26.52 3.76 -6.16
CA LYS A 136 -26.50 4.88 -7.10
C LYS A 136 -25.10 5.47 -7.17
N SER A 137 -24.66 5.78 -8.39
CA SER A 137 -23.38 6.40 -8.63
C SER A 137 -23.29 7.74 -7.88
N LEU A 138 -22.17 7.98 -7.21
CA LEU A 138 -21.96 9.21 -6.46
C LEU A 138 -21.26 10.25 -7.35
N LYS A 139 -21.90 11.39 -7.57
CA LYS A 139 -21.25 12.55 -8.19
C LYS A 139 -20.30 13.20 -7.19
N ARG A 140 -19.11 13.56 -7.63
CA ARG A 140 -18.16 14.40 -6.88
C ARG A 140 -17.72 15.57 -7.74
N TYR A 141 -17.70 16.75 -7.13
CA TYR A 141 -17.21 17.95 -7.79
C TYR A 141 -15.69 18.03 -7.65
N VAL A 142 -15.04 18.56 -8.69
CA VAL A 142 -13.62 18.84 -8.70
C VAL A 142 -13.43 20.34 -8.76
N VAL A 143 -12.60 20.85 -7.86
CA VAL A 143 -12.21 22.26 -7.75
C VAL A 143 -10.70 22.36 -7.80
N GLN A 144 -10.19 23.54 -8.15
CA GLN A 144 -8.76 23.80 -8.12
C GLN A 144 -8.38 24.40 -6.75
N LEU A 145 -7.42 23.79 -6.05
CA LEU A 145 -6.93 24.28 -4.77
C LEU A 145 -5.40 24.34 -4.78
N ARG A 146 -4.85 25.40 -4.18
CA ARG A 146 -3.42 25.50 -3.90
C ARG A 146 -3.12 24.75 -2.60
N LEU A 147 -2.19 23.79 -2.69
CA LEU A 147 -1.74 22.97 -1.58
C LEU A 147 -0.24 23.17 -1.37
N ASN A 148 0.17 23.32 -0.12
CA ASN A 148 1.56 23.48 0.28
C ASN A 148 2.02 22.26 1.08
N LEU A 149 3.09 21.62 0.63
CA LEU A 149 3.79 20.52 1.30
C LEU A 149 5.28 20.87 1.36
N GLY A 150 5.78 21.22 2.54
CA GLY A 150 7.12 21.79 2.68
C GLY A 150 7.25 23.10 1.91
N GLU A 151 8.27 23.20 1.06
CA GLU A 151 8.49 24.35 0.16
C GLU A 151 7.73 24.21 -1.18
N SER A 152 7.12 23.05 -1.46
CA SER A 152 6.37 22.85 -2.71
C SER A 152 4.95 23.39 -2.58
N SER A 153 4.61 24.38 -3.42
CA SER A 153 3.25 24.90 -3.58
C SER A 153 2.72 24.57 -4.96
N GLN A 154 1.64 23.79 -5.04
CA GLN A 154 1.03 23.40 -6.30
C GLN A 154 -0.45 23.71 -6.33
N LEU A 155 -0.91 24.19 -7.48
CA LEU A 155 -2.32 24.38 -7.78
C LEU A 155 -2.83 23.12 -8.50
N VAL A 156 -3.67 22.34 -7.83
CA VAL A 156 -4.08 21.01 -8.32
C VAL A 156 -5.59 20.82 -8.29
N ASP A 157 -6.06 19.91 -9.14
CA ASP A 157 -7.41 19.38 -9.08
C ASP A 157 -7.61 18.60 -7.77
N VAL A 158 -8.64 18.98 -7.02
CA VAL A 158 -9.04 18.34 -5.77
C VAL A 158 -10.51 17.93 -5.86
N THR A 159 -10.77 16.66 -5.61
CA THR A 159 -12.13 16.13 -5.53
C THR A 159 -12.71 16.40 -4.14
N LEU A 160 -13.91 17.00 -4.08
CA LEU A 160 -14.66 17.17 -2.84
C LEU A 160 -15.38 15.85 -2.49
N ALA A 161 -15.13 15.32 -1.29
CA ALA A 161 -15.74 14.08 -0.83
C ALA A 161 -16.10 14.16 0.66
N ASN A 162 -17.17 13.47 1.07
CA ASN A 162 -17.36 13.17 2.48
C ASN A 162 -16.38 12.05 2.87
N ARG A 163 -15.47 12.37 3.78
CA ARG A 163 -14.45 11.48 4.35
C ARG A 163 -14.55 11.38 5.89
N SER A 164 -15.73 11.58 6.47
CA SER A 164 -15.95 11.56 7.94
C SER A 164 -15.41 10.29 8.60
N ASP A 165 -15.46 9.17 7.89
CA ASP A 165 -15.12 7.85 8.41
C ASP A 165 -13.64 7.49 8.22
N PHE A 166 -12.83 8.43 7.69
CA PHE A 166 -11.42 8.21 7.40
C PHE A 166 -10.54 8.97 8.38
N THR A 167 -9.41 8.37 8.75
CA THR A 167 -8.39 8.99 9.61
C THR A 167 -7.78 10.26 9.00
N TYR A 168 -7.64 10.31 7.68
CA TYR A 168 -7.01 11.41 6.97
C TYR A 168 -8.05 12.21 6.18
N PRO A 169 -8.30 13.49 6.55
CA PRO A 169 -9.24 14.35 5.84
C PRO A 169 -8.73 14.70 4.44
N LEU A 170 -7.43 14.67 4.19
CA LEU A 170 -6.82 14.89 2.89
C LEU A 170 -6.12 13.63 2.39
N LEU A 171 -6.23 13.35 1.10
CA LEU A 171 -5.50 12.30 0.41
C LEU A 171 -4.79 12.94 -0.78
N ILE A 172 -3.46 12.85 -0.81
CA ILE A 172 -2.60 13.41 -1.85
C ILE A 172 -2.33 12.34 -2.90
N GLY A 173 -2.76 12.61 -4.13
CA GLY A 173 -2.60 11.71 -5.27
C GLY A 173 -1.45 12.08 -6.19
N ARG A 174 -1.24 11.28 -7.25
CA ARG A 174 -0.17 11.48 -8.24
C ARG A 174 -0.21 12.83 -8.96
N ASN A 175 -1.38 13.47 -9.10
CA ASN A 175 -1.46 14.80 -9.68
C ASN A 175 -0.72 15.89 -8.87
N PHE A 176 -0.43 15.65 -7.59
CA PHE A 176 0.45 16.49 -6.78
C PHE A 176 1.86 15.88 -6.64
N LEU A 177 1.97 14.55 -6.62
CA LEU A 177 3.25 13.88 -6.32
C LEU A 177 4.23 13.81 -7.49
N ASN A 178 3.70 13.75 -8.71
CA ASN A 178 4.48 13.35 -9.89
C ASN A 178 5.64 14.32 -10.16
N GLY A 179 6.81 13.75 -10.48
CA GLY A 179 8.02 14.52 -10.81
C GLY A 179 8.77 15.14 -9.63
N ILE A 180 8.13 15.31 -8.46
CA ILE A 180 8.68 16.14 -7.37
C ILE A 180 9.06 15.31 -6.15
N PHE A 181 8.31 14.25 -5.84
CA PHE A 181 8.43 13.54 -4.56
C PHE A 181 8.79 12.05 -4.69
N VAL A 182 9.45 11.53 -3.66
CA VAL A 182 9.64 10.10 -3.38
C VAL A 182 9.02 9.79 -2.03
N VAL A 183 8.24 8.70 -1.94
CA VAL A 183 7.52 8.35 -0.71
C VAL A 183 8.26 7.25 0.05
N ASP A 184 8.70 7.57 1.26
CA ASP A 184 9.27 6.63 2.22
C ASP A 184 8.18 6.18 3.19
N VAL A 185 7.72 4.93 3.02
CA VAL A 185 6.59 4.40 3.78
C VAL A 185 6.89 4.16 5.26
N SER A 186 8.17 4.17 5.65
CA SER A 186 8.59 4.01 7.04
C SER A 186 8.55 5.33 7.83
N LYS A 187 8.27 6.45 7.18
CA LYS A 187 8.28 7.79 7.79
C LYS A 187 6.89 8.43 7.79
N LYS A 188 6.67 9.36 8.73
CA LYS A 188 5.48 10.21 8.80
C LYS A 188 5.88 11.58 9.34
N TYR A 189 5.25 12.64 8.83
CA TYR A 189 5.37 14.01 9.31
C TYR A 189 6.83 14.51 9.36
N ILE A 190 7.64 14.15 8.36
CA ILE A 190 9.06 14.53 8.32
C ILE A 190 9.26 15.90 7.66
N ILE A 191 8.26 16.39 6.92
CA ILE A 191 8.31 17.69 6.26
C ILE A 191 7.71 18.78 7.15
N LYS A 192 8.50 19.80 7.45
CA LYS A 192 8.00 21.02 8.06
C LYS A 192 7.21 21.81 7.02
N THR A 193 5.91 21.92 7.21
CA THR A 193 5.03 22.64 6.29
C THR A 193 5.10 24.13 6.57
N LYS A 194 5.31 24.93 5.52
CA LYS A 194 5.37 26.39 5.63
C LYS A 194 3.97 26.99 5.51
N GLU A 195 3.57 27.70 6.56
CA GLU A 195 2.35 28.50 6.62
C GLU A 195 2.68 29.89 6.06
N ILE A 196 2.66 30.03 4.73
CA ILE A 196 2.86 31.32 4.03
C ILE A 196 1.50 31.94 3.72
#